data_AF-A0A955EVD8-F1
#
_entry.id   AF-A0A955EVD8-F1
#
_cell.length_a   1.000
_cell.length_b   1.000
_cell.length_c   1.000
_cell.angle_alpha   90.00
_cell.angle_beta   90.00
_cell.angle_gamma   90.00
#
_symmetry.space_group_name_H-M   'P 1'
#
loop_
_entity.id
_entity.type
_entity.pdbx_description
1 polymer ?
#
loop_
_entity_poly.entity_id
_entity_poly.type
_entity_poly.pdbx_seq_one_letter_code
_entity_poly.pdbx_strand_id
1 'polypeptide(L)'
;EEWERLTERIAFWVDTDRAYKTMDTSFIESVWWALAELWRRGLVFESDKVVPYCGRCGTALSSHEVAQGYEDLDDPSVYVRFALPDEPGTSLLVWTTTPWTLPSNQGVAVNPDVGYAVVEDGGERLIVAAPLVERVFGEGARVVETRAASALVGARYTPPFGFIPGRHVVIPAGFVTTE
;
A
#
# COMPACT_ATOMS: atom_id res chain seq x y z
N GLU A 1 35.20 24.53 12.49
CA GLU A 1 36.37 24.86 11.65
C GLU A 1 36.08 24.96 10.14
N GLU A 2 35.86 23.88 9.37
CA GLU A 2 35.67 24.04 7.91
C GLU A 2 34.38 24.79 7.52
N TRP A 3 33.28 24.53 8.24
CA TRP A 3 32.00 25.23 8.04
C TRP A 3 32.09 26.72 8.38
N GLU A 4 32.71 27.08 9.50
CA GLU A 4 32.90 28.48 9.93
C GLU A 4 33.75 29.25 8.92
N ARG A 5 34.88 28.67 8.50
CA ARG A 5 35.75 29.25 7.47
C ARG A 5 35.00 29.50 6.16
N LEU A 6 34.12 28.57 5.75
CA LEU A 6 33.28 28.74 4.56
C LEU A 6 32.29 29.89 4.74
N THR A 7 31.57 29.93 5.87
CA THR A 7 30.61 30.98 6.24
C THR A 7 31.22 32.37 6.18
N GLU A 8 32.41 32.55 6.78
CA GLU A 8 33.15 33.82 6.71
C GLU A 8 33.57 34.18 5.28
N ARG A 9 34.09 33.19 4.53
CA ARG A 9 34.59 33.39 3.17
C ARG A 9 33.51 33.79 2.18
N ILE A 10 32.27 33.33 2.36
CA ILE A 10 31.13 33.77 1.54
C ILE A 10 30.45 35.04 2.09
N ALA A 11 31.02 35.65 3.14
CA ALA A 11 30.50 36.83 3.83
C ALA A 11 29.07 36.64 4.36
N PHE A 12 28.75 35.44 4.85
CA PHE A 12 27.45 35.16 5.48
C PHE A 12 27.51 35.55 6.97
N TRP A 13 26.96 36.72 7.32
CA TRP A 13 27.04 37.29 8.66
C TRP A 13 26.05 36.62 9.62
N VAL A 14 26.56 35.73 10.48
CA VAL A 14 25.81 35.01 11.52
C VAL A 14 26.70 34.78 12.74
N ASP A 15 26.10 34.68 13.94
CA ASP A 15 26.82 34.34 15.18
C ASP A 15 27.06 32.83 15.25
N THR A 16 28.29 32.41 14.94
CA THR A 16 28.72 31.00 15.05
C THR A 16 29.17 30.64 16.45
N ASP A 17 29.64 31.62 17.24
CA ASP A 17 30.17 31.41 18.60
C ASP A 17 29.07 30.98 19.58
N ARG A 18 27.84 31.47 19.37
CA ARG A 18 26.66 31.17 20.19
C ARG A 18 25.58 30.39 19.42
N ALA A 19 25.96 29.63 18.41
CA ALA A 19 25.03 28.79 17.68
C ALA A 19 24.34 27.79 18.62
N TYR A 20 23.00 27.75 18.58
CA TYR A 20 22.23 26.77 19.34
C TYR A 20 22.45 25.36 18.77
N LYS A 21 22.47 24.35 19.64
CA LYS A 21 22.60 22.95 19.21
C LYS A 21 21.43 22.16 19.77
N THR A 22 20.84 21.30 18.95
CA THR A 22 19.70 20.46 19.36
C THR A 22 20.06 19.45 20.45
N MET A 23 21.35 19.18 20.64
CA MET A 23 21.87 18.32 21.71
C MET A 23 22.11 19.06 23.04
N ASP A 24 21.97 20.39 23.09
CA ASP A 24 22.13 21.15 24.32
C ASP A 24 20.94 20.87 25.27
N THR A 25 21.22 20.73 26.57
CA THR A 25 20.20 20.39 27.57
C THR A 25 19.02 21.36 27.59
N SER A 26 19.29 22.67 27.47
CA SER A 26 18.24 23.70 27.45
C SER A 26 17.32 23.59 26.24
N PHE A 27 17.84 23.13 25.09
CA PHE A 27 17.04 22.87 23.89
C PHE A 27 16.15 21.63 24.10
N ILE A 28 16.73 20.54 24.63
CA ILE A 28 15.99 19.29 24.94
C ILE A 28 14.86 19.57 25.94
N GLU A 29 15.13 20.33 27.01
CA GLU A 29 14.12 20.73 28.01
C GLU A 29 12.97 21.51 27.38
N SER A 30 13.27 22.39 26.42
CA SER A 30 12.25 23.15 25.69
C SER A 30 11.37 22.24 24.83
N VAL A 31 11.95 21.22 24.19
CA VAL A 31 11.21 20.20 23.42
C VAL A 31 10.33 19.36 24.34
N TRP A 32 10.83 18.95 25.51
CA TRP A 32 10.05 18.21 26.51
C TRP A 32 8.85 19.03 27.00
N TRP A 33 9.04 20.33 27.26
CA TRP A 33 7.96 21.23 27.63
C TRP A 33 6.88 21.28 26.53
N ALA A 34 7.27 21.40 25.26
CA ALA A 34 6.33 21.44 24.14
C ALA A 34 5.55 20.13 24.00
N LEU A 35 6.21 18.97 24.11
CA LEU A 35 5.57 17.65 24.08
C LEU A 35 4.61 17.47 25.25
N ALA A 36 4.99 17.90 26.46
CA ALA A 36 4.12 17.84 27.63
C ALA A 36 2.86 18.69 27.45
N GLU A 37 2.98 19.86 26.80
CA GLU A 37 1.83 20.71 26.51
C GLU A 37 0.89 20.09 25.47
N LEU A 38 1.44 19.51 24.39
CA LEU A 38 0.64 18.78 23.41
C LEU A 38 -0.09 17.58 24.05
N TRP A 39 0.60 16.87 24.95
CA TRP A 39 0.03 15.77 25.71
C TRP A 39 -1.12 16.23 26.63
N ARG A 40 -0.92 17.30 27.42
CA ARG A 40 -1.97 17.87 28.30
C ARG A 40 -3.21 18.30 27.51
N ARG A 41 -3.02 18.72 26.26
CA ARG A 41 -4.10 19.11 25.35
C ARG A 41 -4.75 17.94 24.61
N GLY A 42 -4.31 16.70 24.85
CA GLY A 42 -4.84 15.50 24.20
C GLY A 42 -4.51 15.38 22.72
N LEU A 43 -3.42 16.02 22.26
CA LEU A 43 -3.00 16.02 20.86
C LEU A 43 -1.99 14.92 20.52
N VAL A 44 -1.49 14.21 21.54
CA VAL A 44 -0.56 13.08 21.41
C VAL A 44 -1.27 11.83 21.89
N PHE A 45 -1.25 10.78 21.07
CA PHE A 45 -1.92 9.51 21.36
C PHE A 45 -1.15 8.34 20.77
N GLU A 46 -1.40 7.14 21.31
CA GLU A 46 -0.83 5.88 20.86
C GLU A 46 -1.90 5.09 20.08
N SER A 47 -1.48 4.39 19.02
CA SER A 47 -2.39 3.58 18.18
C SER A 47 -1.61 2.60 17.32
N ASP A 48 -2.19 1.43 17.09
CA ASP A 48 -1.76 0.49 16.05
C ASP A 48 -2.29 0.93 14.68
N LYS A 49 -1.39 1.23 13.74
CA LYS A 49 -1.74 1.69 12.38
C LYS A 49 -0.75 1.16 11.35
N VAL A 50 -1.22 1.07 10.10
CA VAL A 50 -0.32 0.86 8.94
C VAL A 50 0.36 2.19 8.64
N VAL A 51 1.69 2.20 8.71
CA VAL A 51 2.54 3.37 8.47
C VAL A 51 3.71 2.99 7.58
N PRO A 52 4.29 3.94 6.82
CA PRO A 52 5.54 3.72 6.12
C PRO A 52 6.64 3.30 7.11
N TYR A 53 7.38 2.24 6.77
CA TYR A 53 8.36 1.62 7.65
C TYR A 53 9.67 1.36 6.92
N CYS A 54 10.79 1.78 7.51
CA CYS A 54 12.11 1.50 6.96
C CYS A 54 12.66 0.20 7.55
N GLY A 55 12.75 -0.86 6.72
CA GLY A 55 13.32 -2.14 7.12
C GLY A 55 14.78 -2.07 7.57
N ARG A 56 15.56 -1.13 7.03
CA ARG A 56 16.97 -0.91 7.41
C ARG A 56 17.12 -0.23 8.77
N CYS A 57 16.35 0.83 9.01
CA CYS A 57 16.46 1.63 10.23
C CYS A 57 15.66 1.04 11.39
N GLY A 58 14.66 0.19 11.12
CA GLY A 58 13.84 -0.43 12.14
C GLY A 58 12.83 0.53 12.79
N THR A 59 12.36 1.54 12.05
CA THR A 59 11.45 2.57 12.57
C THR A 59 10.42 3.02 11.53
N ALA A 60 9.29 3.52 12.02
CA ALA A 60 8.29 4.20 11.22
C ALA A 60 8.80 5.55 10.72
N LEU A 61 8.26 6.01 9.59
CA LEU A 61 8.58 7.30 8.98
C LEU A 61 7.33 8.20 8.94
N SER A 62 7.58 9.51 9.02
CA SER A 62 6.56 10.53 8.80
C SER A 62 6.24 10.71 7.31
N SER A 63 5.09 11.30 7.00
CA SER A 63 4.70 11.61 5.62
C SER A 63 5.70 12.52 4.91
N HIS A 64 6.35 13.44 5.63
CA HIS A 64 7.31 14.39 5.08
C HIS A 64 8.62 13.71 4.67
N GLU A 65 9.05 12.68 5.42
CA GLU A 65 10.25 11.90 5.06
C GLU A 65 10.01 11.04 3.82
N VAL A 66 8.84 10.41 3.71
CA VAL A 66 8.49 9.57 2.55
C VAL A 66 8.41 10.39 1.27
N ALA A 67 7.84 11.60 1.32
CA ALA A 67 7.70 12.46 0.16
C ALA A 67 9.04 12.91 -0.47
N GLN A 68 10.14 12.84 0.29
CA GLN A 68 11.47 13.24 -0.19
C GLN A 68 12.23 12.13 -0.91
N GLY A 69 11.80 10.87 -0.80
CA GLY A 69 12.58 9.69 -1.21
C GLY A 69 11.92 8.84 -2.30
N TYR A 70 11.08 9.42 -3.16
CA TYR A 70 10.52 8.68 -4.29
C TYR A 70 11.60 8.42 -5.34
N GLU A 71 11.72 7.14 -5.72
CA GLU A 71 12.64 6.64 -6.73
C GLU A 71 11.90 5.68 -7.65
N ASP A 72 12.28 5.66 -8.92
CA ASP A 72 11.78 4.68 -9.88
C ASP A 72 12.52 3.34 -9.67
N LEU A 73 11.76 2.28 -9.41
CA LEU A 73 12.28 0.94 -9.18
C LEU A 73 11.55 -0.07 -10.06
N ASP A 74 12.26 -1.11 -10.48
CA ASP A 74 11.69 -2.23 -11.22
C ASP A 74 11.09 -3.25 -10.25
N ASP A 75 9.77 -3.42 -10.30
CA ASP A 75 9.02 -4.39 -9.49
C ASP A 75 8.43 -5.52 -10.35
N PRO A 76 8.25 -6.72 -9.78
CA PRO A 76 7.59 -7.82 -10.48
C PRO A 76 6.10 -7.52 -10.68
N SER A 77 5.62 -7.52 -11.91
CA SER A 77 4.19 -7.44 -12.23
C SER A 77 3.61 -8.83 -12.48
N VAL A 78 2.78 -9.33 -11.54
CA VAL A 78 2.25 -10.70 -11.63
C VAL A 78 0.74 -10.75 -11.50
N TYR A 79 0.14 -11.73 -12.18
CA TYR A 79 -1.26 -12.11 -12.02
C TYR A 79 -1.35 -13.45 -11.27
N VAL A 80 -2.21 -13.51 -10.27
CA VAL A 80 -2.40 -14.67 -9.39
C VAL A 80 -3.85 -15.10 -9.43
N ARG A 81 -4.07 -16.41 -9.55
CA ARG A 81 -5.40 -17.02 -9.57
C ARG A 81 -5.85 -17.33 -8.14
N PHE A 82 -7.08 -16.93 -7.81
CA PHE A 82 -7.75 -17.23 -6.55
C PHE A 82 -8.97 -18.09 -6.87
N ALA A 83 -8.83 -19.41 -6.74
CA ALA A 83 -9.85 -20.38 -7.15
C ALA A 83 -11.13 -20.24 -6.31
N LEU A 84 -12.29 -20.29 -6.96
CA LEU A 84 -13.60 -20.32 -6.30
C LEU A 84 -14.00 -21.79 -6.04
N PRO A 85 -14.03 -22.27 -4.78
CA PRO A 85 -14.35 -23.66 -4.49
C PRO A 85 -15.75 -24.08 -4.95
N ASP A 86 -16.70 -23.14 -4.93
CA ASP A 86 -18.10 -23.37 -5.30
C ASP A 86 -18.31 -23.34 -6.83
N GLU A 87 -17.30 -22.92 -7.60
CA GLU A 87 -17.33 -22.83 -9.07
C GLU A 87 -16.09 -23.49 -9.69
N PRO A 88 -16.07 -24.84 -9.82
CA PRO A 88 -14.92 -25.56 -10.34
C PRO A 88 -14.42 -25.04 -11.69
N GLY A 89 -13.10 -24.88 -11.82
CA GLY A 89 -12.47 -24.33 -13.02
C GLY A 89 -12.57 -22.81 -13.14
N THR A 90 -13.12 -22.12 -12.14
CA THR A 90 -13.26 -20.65 -12.13
C THR A 90 -12.38 -20.03 -11.04
N SER A 91 -11.65 -18.98 -11.40
CA SER A 91 -10.78 -18.24 -10.46
C SER A 91 -10.96 -16.73 -10.62
N LEU A 92 -10.81 -15.99 -9.52
CA LEU A 92 -10.58 -14.55 -9.58
C LEU A 92 -9.14 -14.31 -10.04
N LEU A 93 -8.94 -13.44 -11.03
CA LEU A 93 -7.62 -13.05 -11.49
C LEU A 93 -7.22 -11.72 -10.85
N VAL A 94 -6.19 -11.76 -9.99
CA VAL A 94 -5.73 -10.60 -9.21
C VAL A 94 -4.33 -10.21 -9.63
N TRP A 95 -4.11 -8.92 -9.86
CA TRP A 95 -2.80 -8.35 -10.17
C TRP A 95 -2.12 -7.77 -8.92
N THR A 96 -0.80 -7.88 -8.82
CA THR A 96 -0.01 -7.23 -7.76
C THR A 96 1.43 -6.96 -8.20
N THR A 97 2.02 -5.89 -7.68
CA THR A 97 3.47 -5.60 -7.75
C THR A 97 4.24 -6.07 -6.52
N THR A 98 3.54 -6.48 -5.46
CA THR A 98 4.14 -6.90 -4.18
C THR A 98 3.78 -8.34 -3.84
N PRO A 99 4.33 -9.37 -4.53
CA PRO A 99 3.99 -10.78 -4.29
C PRO A 99 4.22 -11.23 -2.83
N TRP A 100 5.15 -10.58 -2.14
CA TRP A 100 5.47 -10.86 -0.74
C TRP A 100 4.31 -10.59 0.24
N THR A 101 3.24 -9.89 -0.18
CA THR A 101 2.04 -9.67 0.64
C THR A 101 1.00 -10.79 0.50
N LEU A 102 1.13 -11.69 -0.49
CA LEU A 102 0.17 -12.78 -0.73
C LEU A 102 0.02 -13.76 0.45
N PRO A 103 1.09 -14.10 1.21
CA PRO A 103 0.97 -14.93 2.42
C PRO A 103 0.00 -14.37 3.48
N SER A 104 -0.21 -13.05 3.51
CA SER A 104 -1.09 -12.37 4.46
C SER A 104 -2.41 -11.91 3.85
N ASN A 105 -2.77 -12.40 2.66
CA ASN A 105 -4.05 -12.09 2.04
C ASN A 105 -5.23 -12.57 2.92
N GLN A 106 -6.20 -11.68 3.15
CA GLN A 106 -7.40 -11.96 3.98
C GLN A 106 -8.74 -11.70 3.26
N GLY A 107 -8.68 -11.11 2.06
CA GLY A 107 -9.86 -10.82 1.24
C GLY A 107 -9.47 -10.43 -0.18
N VAL A 108 -10.45 -10.46 -1.09
CA VAL A 108 -10.35 -9.86 -2.44
C VAL A 108 -11.39 -8.76 -2.54
N ALA A 109 -10.97 -7.56 -2.91
CA ALA A 109 -11.87 -6.41 -3.02
C ALA A 109 -12.39 -6.25 -4.46
N VAL A 110 -13.67 -5.95 -4.61
CA VAL A 110 -14.31 -5.62 -5.89
C VAL A 110 -15.02 -4.28 -5.80
N ASN A 111 -14.99 -3.50 -6.88
CA ASN A 111 -15.71 -2.23 -6.95
C ASN A 111 -17.20 -2.50 -7.22
N PRO A 112 -18.13 -2.04 -6.36
CA PRO A 112 -19.57 -2.24 -6.53
C PRO A 112 -20.14 -1.71 -7.85
N ASP A 113 -19.52 -0.68 -8.42
CA ASP A 113 -20.00 0.03 -9.61
C ASP A 113 -19.40 -0.53 -10.92
N VAL A 114 -18.55 -1.55 -10.83
CA VAL A 114 -17.86 -2.17 -11.97
C VAL A 114 -18.47 -3.52 -12.32
N GLY A 115 -18.62 -3.78 -13.62
CA GLY A 115 -18.94 -5.10 -14.15
C GLY A 115 -17.70 -5.98 -14.29
N TYR A 116 -17.86 -7.27 -14.04
CA TYR A 116 -16.79 -8.27 -14.08
C TYR A 116 -17.06 -9.28 -15.18
N ALA A 117 -16.08 -9.54 -16.05
CA ALA A 117 -16.18 -10.51 -17.12
C ALA A 117 -15.59 -11.85 -16.68
N VAL A 118 -16.25 -12.93 -17.08
CA VAL A 118 -15.70 -14.29 -17.03
C VAL A 118 -15.11 -14.58 -18.41
N VAL A 119 -13.79 -14.72 -18.48
CA VAL A 119 -13.03 -14.99 -19.70
C VAL A 119 -12.62 -16.46 -19.72
N GLU A 120 -12.84 -17.14 -20.85
CA GLU A 120 -12.34 -18.51 -21.06
C GLU A 120 -10.93 -18.43 -21.67
N ASP A 121 -9.93 -18.91 -20.93
CA ASP A 121 -8.53 -18.95 -21.35
C ASP A 121 -7.90 -20.28 -20.93
N GLY A 122 -7.26 -20.99 -21.87
CA GLY A 122 -6.60 -22.26 -21.58
C GLY A 122 -7.50 -23.37 -21.02
N GLY A 123 -8.82 -23.30 -21.20
CA GLY A 123 -9.80 -24.23 -20.62
C GLY A 123 -10.21 -23.91 -19.18
N GLU A 124 -9.75 -22.79 -18.64
CA GLU A 124 -10.15 -22.24 -17.34
C GLU A 124 -11.07 -21.02 -17.53
N ARG A 125 -11.79 -20.65 -16.47
CA ARG A 125 -12.58 -19.42 -16.41
C ARG A 125 -11.93 -18.43 -15.45
N LEU A 126 -11.62 -17.25 -15.96
CA LEU A 126 -10.95 -16.19 -15.19
C LEU A 126 -11.86 -14.98 -15.07
N ILE A 127 -12.08 -14.56 -13.82
CA ILE A 127 -12.91 -13.39 -13.51
C ILE A 127 -11.99 -12.17 -13.41
N VAL A 128 -12.24 -11.17 -14.24
CA VAL A 128 -11.51 -9.89 -14.29
C VAL A 128 -12.51 -8.74 -14.42
N ALA A 129 -12.11 -7.52 -14.06
CA ALA A 129 -12.94 -6.35 -14.36
C ALA A 129 -13.15 -6.22 -15.88
N ALA A 130 -14.39 -6.06 -16.31
CA ALA A 130 -14.75 -6.04 -17.74
C ALA A 130 -13.96 -5.00 -18.56
N PRO A 131 -13.71 -3.76 -18.06
CA PRO A 131 -12.88 -2.78 -18.78
C PRO A 131 -11.42 -3.21 -19.01
N LEU A 132 -10.92 -4.18 -18.24
CA LEU A 132 -9.53 -4.63 -18.31
C LEU A 132 -9.32 -5.86 -19.19
N VAL A 133 -10.37 -6.45 -19.75
CA VAL A 133 -10.29 -7.72 -20.51
C VAL A 133 -9.27 -7.63 -21.66
N GLU A 134 -9.38 -6.62 -22.52
CA GLU A 134 -8.48 -6.46 -23.68
C GLU A 134 -7.03 -6.19 -23.24
N ARG A 135 -6.83 -5.42 -22.16
CA ARG A 135 -5.49 -5.14 -21.61
C ARG A 135 -4.82 -6.39 -21.04
N VAL A 136 -5.60 -7.30 -20.44
CA VAL A 136 -5.07 -8.49 -19.76
C VAL A 136 -4.91 -9.67 -20.71
N PHE A 137 -5.87 -9.87 -21.61
CA PHE A 137 -5.97 -11.07 -22.47
C PHE A 137 -5.71 -10.80 -23.96
N GLY A 138 -5.65 -9.53 -24.37
CA GLY A 138 -5.56 -9.12 -25.77
C GLY A 138 -6.91 -9.00 -26.47
N GLU A 139 -6.87 -8.51 -27.71
CA GLU A 139 -8.07 -8.39 -28.56
C GLU A 139 -8.69 -9.76 -28.86
N GLY A 140 -10.02 -9.84 -28.86
CA GLY A 140 -10.74 -11.07 -29.19
C GLY A 140 -10.81 -12.10 -28.05
N ALA A 141 -10.46 -11.72 -26.82
CA ALA A 141 -10.62 -12.57 -25.64
C ALA A 141 -12.07 -13.11 -25.52
N ARG A 142 -12.20 -14.40 -25.21
CA ARG A 142 -13.50 -15.07 -25.18
C ARG A 142 -14.21 -14.82 -23.85
N VAL A 143 -15.01 -13.76 -23.81
CA VAL A 143 -15.92 -13.50 -22.69
C VAL A 143 -17.12 -14.44 -22.78
N VAL A 144 -17.33 -15.26 -21.74
CA VAL A 144 -18.45 -16.23 -21.67
C VAL A 144 -19.60 -15.75 -20.80
N GLU A 145 -19.35 -14.84 -19.87
CA GLU A 145 -20.34 -14.31 -18.93
C GLU A 145 -19.90 -12.92 -18.44
N THR A 146 -20.85 -12.10 -18.01
CA THR A 146 -20.59 -10.87 -17.25
C THR A 146 -21.40 -10.88 -15.96
N ARG A 147 -20.77 -10.51 -14.85
CA ARG A 147 -21.32 -10.49 -13.50
C ARG A 147 -21.26 -9.07 -12.94
N ALA A 148 -22.32 -8.68 -12.23
CA ALA A 148 -22.23 -7.51 -11.37
C ALA A 148 -21.34 -7.82 -10.16
N ALA A 149 -20.69 -6.81 -9.59
CA ALA A 149 -19.90 -6.96 -8.37
C ALA A 149 -20.69 -7.60 -7.22
N SER A 150 -21.98 -7.26 -7.09
CA SER A 150 -22.89 -7.82 -6.08
C SER A 150 -23.05 -9.35 -6.16
N ALA A 151 -22.85 -9.95 -7.33
CA ALA A 151 -22.86 -11.40 -7.50
C ALA A 151 -21.56 -12.07 -7.02
N LEU A 152 -20.47 -11.31 -6.91
CA LEU A 152 -19.18 -11.79 -6.41
C LEU A 152 -19.04 -11.57 -4.90
N VAL A 153 -19.61 -10.50 -4.37
CA VAL A 153 -19.52 -10.16 -2.94
C VAL A 153 -20.01 -11.31 -2.06
N GLY A 154 -19.18 -11.71 -1.11
CA GLY A 154 -19.44 -12.83 -0.20
C GLY A 154 -18.99 -14.20 -0.72
N ALA A 155 -18.62 -14.33 -1.99
CA ALA A 155 -18.04 -15.56 -2.52
C ALA A 155 -16.75 -15.91 -1.77
N ARG A 156 -16.57 -17.19 -1.45
CA ARG A 156 -15.33 -17.71 -0.86
C ARG A 156 -14.34 -18.05 -1.96
N TYR A 157 -13.07 -17.89 -1.66
CA TYR A 157 -11.98 -18.32 -2.52
C TYR A 157 -10.93 -19.10 -1.73
N THR A 158 -10.13 -19.89 -2.44
CA THR A 158 -8.93 -20.53 -1.89
C THR A 158 -7.77 -19.55 -2.01
N PRO A 159 -7.17 -19.09 -0.90
CA PRO A 159 -6.01 -18.20 -0.96
C PRO A 159 -4.81 -18.93 -1.58
N PRO A 160 -3.88 -18.22 -2.23
CA PRO A 160 -2.68 -18.82 -2.82
C PRO A 160 -1.78 -19.48 -1.76
N PHE A 161 -1.85 -19.00 -0.51
CA PHE A 161 -1.11 -19.55 0.62
C PHE A 161 -2.04 -19.76 1.81
N GLY A 162 -2.01 -20.96 2.40
CA GLY A 162 -2.82 -21.34 3.56
C GLY A 162 -2.17 -21.07 4.92
N PHE A 163 -1.21 -20.14 5.01
CA PHE A 163 -0.45 -19.92 6.25
C PHE A 163 -1.24 -19.20 7.34
N ILE A 164 -2.14 -18.28 6.95
CA ILE A 164 -2.92 -17.48 7.88
C ILE A 164 -4.40 -17.89 7.79
N PRO A 165 -5.06 -18.22 8.92
CA PRO A 165 -6.49 -18.44 8.93
C PRO A 165 -7.24 -17.14 8.60
N GLY A 166 -8.24 -17.25 7.75
CA GLY A 166 -9.01 -16.11 7.29
C GLY A 166 -10.36 -16.54 6.75
N ARG A 167 -11.27 -15.56 6.59
CA ARG A 167 -12.55 -15.82 5.92
C ARG A 167 -12.36 -16.05 4.43
N HIS A 168 -11.36 -15.42 3.83
CA HIS A 168 -11.02 -15.54 2.40
C HIS A 168 -12.26 -15.35 1.52
N VAL A 169 -12.83 -14.15 1.63
CA VAL A 169 -14.07 -13.75 0.96
C VAL A 169 -13.88 -12.52 0.10
N VAL A 170 -14.72 -12.40 -0.92
CA VAL A 170 -14.83 -11.20 -1.73
C VAL A 170 -15.62 -10.12 -0.98
N ILE A 171 -15.10 -8.90 -0.96
CA ILE A 171 -15.68 -7.74 -0.26
C ILE A 171 -15.89 -6.54 -1.20
N PRO A 172 -16.93 -5.73 -0.99
CA PRO A 172 -17.13 -4.51 -1.77
C PRO A 172 -16.16 -3.41 -1.29
N ALA A 173 -15.50 -2.73 -2.22
CA ALA A 173 -14.66 -1.58 -1.91
C ALA A 173 -14.61 -0.57 -3.07
N GLY A 174 -15.05 0.66 -2.83
CA GLY A 174 -15.09 1.73 -3.85
C GLY A 174 -13.72 2.33 -4.23
N PHE A 175 -12.63 1.94 -3.54
CA PHE A 175 -11.28 2.39 -3.90
C PHE A 175 -10.63 1.58 -5.03
N VAL A 176 -11.24 0.46 -5.44
CA VAL A 176 -10.71 -0.39 -6.53
C VAL A 176 -11.02 0.28 -7.88
N THR A 177 -10.01 0.46 -8.72
CA THR A 177 -10.12 1.16 -10.01
C THR A 177 -9.91 0.23 -11.20
N THR A 178 -10.20 0.73 -12.40
CA THR A 178 -9.97 0.04 -13.69
C THR A 178 -9.03 0.81 -14.63
N GLU A 179 -8.33 1.81 -14.10
CA GLU A 179 -7.33 2.61 -14.82
C GLU A 179 -5.92 2.05 -14.54
#